data_AF-A0A9P1MVA1-F1
#
_entry.id   AF-A0A9P1MVA1-F1
#
_cell.length_a   1.000
_cell.length_b   1.000
_cell.length_c   1.000
_cell.angle_alpha   90.00
_cell.angle_beta   90.00
_cell.angle_gamma   90.00
#
_symmetry.space_group_name_H-M   'P 1'
#
loop_
_entity.id
_entity.type
_entity.pdbx_description
1 polymer ?
#
loop_
_entity_poly.entity_id
_entity_poly.type
_entity_poly.pdbx_seq_one_letter_code
_entity_poly.pdbx_strand_id
1 'polypeptide(L)'
;MRSLIRFSKALDSGDLNDILLAAESLEVAEDCEWQNSILALFYRFLRIGKMPRFVAENVGQILMGHLLPSNRLEICSKILLQQIPFLTQLSAENILELSKENLKLSEKQCREICEKIENPEKEAENAENIGATLKVLRNSGFIERRKLAILLHSHLEFFFPIFRKNFEIPEIFLIELAEFDPANPISEICSNQEASTSLIPQCFSAEFRAETGILRFSEFLSSWSLYRDEDAQKYYTVFEKYCGDLRRDAEIFEEKKKWIGILADFWYSGFRMSNGLDIQKTQKMIGLFKNTCQQFFDLQNRPLFIKRILKRIQEKKTTQIGYEPQIVAVLIDEFRKNIREKEFENELGEFWHQINSIKYDNIYNATSFYSALFILAKSQAIFKINKSLCSTVLNQIIEPIHQQIVDFKNLKKSENEKDEADNLGEEMFEYLIFTLKDAQNYIRLFIE
;
A
#
# COMPACT_ATOMS: atom_id res chain seq x y z
N MET A 1 -16.08 54.01 -3.21
CA MET A 1 -15.27 54.51 -2.06
C MET A 1 -16.02 54.41 -0.72
N ARG A 2 -17.30 54.79 -0.61
CA ARG A 2 -18.08 54.62 0.64
C ARG A 2 -18.21 53.15 1.08
N SER A 3 -18.41 52.24 0.13
CA SER A 3 -18.43 50.79 0.32
C SER A 3 -17.10 50.24 0.88
N LEU A 4 -15.96 50.65 0.32
CA LEU A 4 -14.62 50.29 0.82
C LEU A 4 -14.36 50.76 2.26
N ILE A 5 -14.76 51.98 2.59
CA ILE A 5 -14.63 52.53 3.95
C ILE A 5 -15.50 51.74 4.92
N ARG A 6 -16.72 51.36 4.51
CA ARG A 6 -17.61 50.52 5.31
C ARG A 6 -17.00 49.15 5.56
N PHE A 7 -16.44 48.52 4.54
CA PHE A 7 -15.78 47.23 4.68
C PHE A 7 -14.53 47.31 5.57
N SER A 8 -13.69 48.33 5.40
CA SER A 8 -12.56 48.58 6.31
C SER A 8 -13.01 48.69 7.77
N LYS A 9 -14.08 49.45 8.04
CA LYS A 9 -14.61 49.62 9.40
C LYS A 9 -15.17 48.32 9.98
N ALA A 10 -15.78 47.48 9.13
CA ALA A 10 -16.25 46.17 9.55
C ALA A 10 -15.08 45.22 9.85
N LEU A 11 -14.00 45.24 9.06
CA LEU A 11 -12.78 44.50 9.38
C LEU A 11 -12.15 44.98 10.71
N ASP A 12 -12.24 46.28 11.02
CA ASP A 12 -11.76 46.84 12.28
C ASP A 12 -12.65 46.51 13.49
N SER A 13 -13.96 46.31 13.29
CA SER A 13 -14.88 45.92 14.37
C SER A 13 -14.71 44.45 14.77
N GLY A 14 -14.26 43.61 13.83
CA GLY A 14 -14.15 42.16 14.03
C GLY A 14 -15.49 41.43 14.12
N ASP A 15 -16.62 42.14 13.91
CA ASP A 15 -17.95 41.53 13.88
C ASP A 15 -18.17 40.82 12.53
N LEU A 16 -18.31 39.50 12.57
CA LEU A 16 -18.42 38.64 11.41
C LEU A 16 -19.66 38.94 10.54
N ASN A 17 -20.77 39.34 11.16
CA ASN A 17 -21.99 39.70 10.43
C ASN A 17 -21.82 41.03 9.71
N ASP A 18 -21.19 42.01 10.38
CA ASP A 18 -20.88 43.29 9.76
C ASP A 18 -19.88 43.14 8.62
N ILE A 19 -18.89 42.25 8.77
CA ILE A 19 -17.91 41.94 7.71
C ILE A 19 -18.62 41.34 6.49
N LEU A 20 -19.49 40.34 6.68
CA LEU A 20 -20.23 39.71 5.60
C LEU A 20 -21.14 40.70 4.87
N LEU A 21 -21.97 41.45 5.61
CA LEU A 21 -22.88 42.45 5.04
C LEU A 21 -22.12 43.59 4.34
N ALA A 22 -20.96 43.98 4.87
CA ALA A 22 -20.15 45.00 4.24
C ALA A 22 -19.47 44.49 2.96
N ALA A 23 -19.04 43.21 2.92
CA ALA A 23 -18.51 42.57 1.72
C ALA A 23 -19.56 42.52 0.60
N GLU A 24 -20.79 42.08 0.91
CA GLU A 24 -21.90 42.03 -0.05
C GLU A 24 -22.28 43.41 -0.62
N SER A 25 -21.98 44.48 0.14
CA SER A 25 -22.22 45.87 -0.29
C SER A 25 -21.08 46.48 -1.11
N LEU A 26 -20.05 45.71 -1.47
CA LEU A 26 -18.96 46.17 -2.31
C LEU A 26 -19.47 46.42 -3.74
N GLU A 27 -19.26 47.63 -4.22
CA GLU A 27 -19.61 48.03 -5.59
C GLU A 27 -18.47 47.65 -6.53
N VAL A 28 -18.78 47.10 -7.71
CA VAL A 28 -17.79 46.82 -8.76
C VAL A 28 -17.23 48.15 -9.28
N ALA A 29 -15.91 48.33 -9.18
CA ALA A 29 -15.21 49.43 -9.86
C ALA A 29 -13.88 48.91 -10.46
N GLU A 30 -13.54 49.41 -11.64
CA GLU A 30 -12.43 48.88 -12.45
C GLU A 30 -11.17 49.75 -12.41
N ASP A 31 -11.12 50.80 -11.60
CA ASP A 31 -9.95 51.68 -11.51
C ASP A 31 -8.80 51.09 -10.68
N CYS A 32 -7.57 51.53 -10.96
CA CYS A 32 -6.35 51.00 -10.33
C CYS A 32 -6.28 51.29 -8.82
N GLU A 33 -6.82 52.42 -8.35
CA GLU A 33 -6.81 52.79 -6.93
C GLU A 33 -7.75 51.90 -6.12
N TRP A 34 -8.88 51.56 -6.71
CA TRP A 34 -9.86 50.65 -6.15
C TRP A 34 -9.30 49.23 -6.06
N GLN A 35 -8.60 48.76 -7.09
CA GLN A 35 -7.92 47.46 -7.09
C GLN A 35 -6.88 47.34 -5.97
N ASN A 36 -6.05 48.37 -5.79
CA ASN A 36 -5.08 48.41 -4.69
C ASN A 36 -5.75 48.43 -3.31
N SER A 37 -6.89 49.10 -3.21
CA SER A 37 -7.68 49.18 -1.97
C SER A 37 -8.29 47.83 -1.61
N ILE A 38 -8.88 47.12 -2.58
CA ILE A 38 -9.42 45.76 -2.36
C ILE A 38 -8.29 44.80 -1.99
N LEU A 39 -7.15 44.86 -2.68
CA LEU A 39 -5.98 44.04 -2.36
C LEU A 39 -5.52 44.25 -0.90
N ALA A 40 -5.43 45.50 -0.45
CA ALA A 40 -5.08 45.82 0.93
C ALA A 40 -6.13 45.32 1.94
N LEU A 41 -7.41 45.43 1.61
CA LEU A 41 -8.50 44.91 2.45
C LEU A 41 -8.49 43.39 2.51
N PHE A 42 -8.15 42.71 1.42
CA PHE A 42 -7.96 41.26 1.38
C PHE A 42 -6.85 40.84 2.35
N TYR A 43 -5.68 41.51 2.32
CA TYR A 43 -4.61 41.20 3.27
C TYR A 43 -4.99 41.44 4.73
N ARG A 44 -5.86 42.41 5.00
CA ARG A 44 -6.39 42.62 6.36
C ARG A 44 -7.37 41.53 6.74
N PHE A 45 -8.24 41.13 5.83
CA PHE A 45 -9.16 40.01 6.01
C PHE A 45 -8.40 38.71 6.33
N LEU A 46 -7.31 38.40 5.63
CA LEU A 46 -6.48 37.22 5.91
C LEU A 46 -5.81 37.24 7.31
N ARG A 47 -5.72 38.39 7.97
CA ARG A 47 -5.19 38.51 9.33
C ARG A 47 -6.24 38.30 10.41
N ILE A 48 -7.52 38.31 10.04
CA ILE A 48 -8.61 37.98 10.95
C ILE A 48 -8.54 36.47 11.17
N GLY A 49 -8.01 36.06 12.32
CA GLY A 49 -7.64 34.67 12.59
C GLY A 49 -8.78 33.66 12.47
N LYS A 50 -9.43 33.29 13.58
CA LYS A 50 -10.49 32.27 13.57
C LYS A 50 -11.83 32.88 13.15
N MET A 51 -12.38 32.40 12.04
CA MET A 51 -13.72 32.75 11.58
C MET A 51 -14.49 31.49 11.13
N PRO A 52 -15.84 31.49 11.17
CA PRO A 52 -16.65 30.39 10.64
C PRO A 52 -16.41 30.20 9.14
N ARG A 53 -16.33 28.93 8.71
CA ARG A 53 -16.09 28.51 7.31
C ARG A 53 -16.95 29.27 6.29
N PHE A 54 -18.25 29.34 6.55
CA PHE A 54 -19.22 30.04 5.68
C PHE A 54 -18.88 31.53 5.49
N VAL A 55 -18.43 32.22 6.53
CA VAL A 55 -18.06 33.64 6.44
C VAL A 55 -16.74 33.79 5.68
N ALA A 56 -15.77 32.90 5.93
CA ALA A 56 -14.49 32.91 5.24
C ALA A 56 -14.64 32.74 3.72
N GLU A 57 -15.39 31.71 3.31
CA GLU A 57 -15.60 31.34 1.92
C GLU A 57 -16.36 32.43 1.15
N ASN A 58 -17.47 32.94 1.72
CA ASN A 58 -18.28 33.97 1.05
C ASN A 58 -17.52 35.29 0.89
N VAL A 59 -16.90 35.78 1.96
CA VAL A 59 -16.13 37.04 1.90
C VAL A 59 -14.92 36.86 0.98
N GLY A 60 -14.23 35.72 1.06
CA GLY A 60 -13.14 35.38 0.15
C GLY A 60 -13.57 35.39 -1.31
N GLN A 61 -14.71 34.76 -1.64
CA GLN A 61 -15.23 34.67 -3.00
C GLN A 61 -15.60 36.05 -3.55
N ILE A 62 -16.29 36.87 -2.74
CA ILE A 62 -16.66 38.25 -3.11
C ILE A 62 -15.40 39.07 -3.40
N LEU A 63 -14.42 39.05 -2.50
CA LEU A 63 -13.19 39.82 -2.67
C LEU A 63 -12.36 39.31 -3.86
N MET A 64 -12.30 37.99 -4.10
CA MET A 64 -11.60 37.43 -5.26
C MET A 64 -12.26 37.82 -6.58
N GLY A 65 -13.60 37.86 -6.65
CA GLY A 65 -14.34 38.28 -7.84
C GLY A 65 -14.12 39.74 -8.23
N HIS A 66 -13.62 40.54 -7.29
CA HIS A 66 -13.30 41.94 -7.49
C HIS A 66 -11.85 42.21 -7.91
N LEU A 67 -10.95 41.24 -7.81
CA LEU A 67 -9.53 41.42 -8.12
C LEU A 67 -9.23 41.21 -9.60
N LEU A 68 -8.30 42.01 -10.13
CA LEU A 68 -7.69 41.72 -11.42
C LEU A 68 -7.04 40.32 -11.44
N PRO A 69 -7.02 39.62 -12.58
CA PRO A 69 -6.47 38.26 -12.67
C PRO A 69 -5.05 38.09 -12.10
N SER A 70 -4.17 39.08 -12.28
CA SER A 70 -2.81 39.07 -11.73
C SER A 70 -2.78 39.15 -10.19
N ASN A 71 -3.60 40.03 -9.61
CA ASN A 71 -3.70 40.20 -8.16
C ASN A 71 -4.39 38.99 -7.50
N ARG A 72 -5.39 38.42 -8.20
CA ARG A 72 -6.06 37.18 -7.81
C ARG A 72 -5.07 36.02 -7.73
N LEU A 73 -4.22 35.84 -8.75
CA LEU A 73 -3.17 34.82 -8.77
C LEU A 73 -2.15 35.00 -7.62
N GLU A 74 -1.74 36.23 -7.32
CA GLU A 74 -0.82 36.52 -6.21
C GLU A 74 -1.42 36.13 -4.85
N ILE A 75 -2.68 36.51 -4.60
CA ILE A 75 -3.37 36.18 -3.36
C ILE A 75 -3.58 34.67 -3.23
N CYS A 76 -4.05 34.00 -4.28
CA CYS A 76 -4.24 32.55 -4.25
C CYS A 76 -2.91 31.83 -3.96
N SER A 77 -1.79 32.27 -4.57
CA SER A 77 -0.47 31.74 -4.27
C SER A 77 -0.08 31.91 -2.80
N LYS A 78 -0.37 33.07 -2.19
CA LYS A 78 -0.09 33.32 -0.77
C LYS A 78 -0.95 32.47 0.16
N ILE A 79 -2.22 32.28 -0.18
CA ILE A 79 -3.14 31.42 0.58
C ILE A 79 -2.64 29.97 0.54
N LEU A 80 -2.25 29.46 -0.64
CA LEU A 80 -1.67 28.12 -0.77
C LEU A 80 -0.36 27.98 0.02
N LEU A 81 0.52 28.98 -0.01
CA LEU A 81 1.77 28.97 0.76
C LEU A 81 1.54 28.96 2.28
N GLN A 82 0.51 29.65 2.75
CA GLN A 82 0.17 29.75 4.17
C GLN A 82 -0.76 28.62 4.64
N GLN A 83 -1.28 27.79 3.72
CA GLN A 83 -2.25 26.73 4.00
C GLN A 83 -3.44 27.26 4.84
N ILE A 84 -3.95 28.45 4.50
CA ILE A 84 -5.04 29.07 5.27
C ILE A 84 -6.28 28.18 5.16
N PRO A 85 -6.82 27.67 6.28
CA PRO A 85 -8.00 26.82 6.25
C PRO A 85 -9.17 27.47 5.52
N PHE A 86 -9.97 26.66 4.82
CA PHE A 86 -11.19 27.04 4.08
C PHE A 86 -10.96 27.90 2.81
N LEU A 87 -9.93 28.75 2.78
CA LEU A 87 -9.58 29.55 1.60
C LEU A 87 -8.67 28.81 0.62
N THR A 88 -8.04 27.72 1.05
CA THR A 88 -7.15 26.90 0.21
C THR A 88 -7.91 26.26 -0.96
N GLN A 89 -9.10 25.72 -0.71
CA GLN A 89 -9.98 25.15 -1.75
C GLN A 89 -10.39 26.22 -2.78
N LEU A 90 -10.92 27.34 -2.29
CA LEU A 90 -11.31 28.47 -3.13
C LEU A 90 -10.13 28.99 -3.97
N SER A 91 -8.94 29.06 -3.39
CA SER A 91 -7.72 29.49 -4.08
C SER A 91 -7.29 28.51 -5.16
N ALA A 92 -7.41 27.22 -4.90
CA ALA A 92 -7.12 26.19 -5.90
C ALA A 92 -8.06 26.31 -7.10
N GLU A 93 -9.36 26.44 -6.87
CA GLU A 93 -10.38 26.61 -7.92
C GLU A 93 -10.11 27.86 -8.78
N ASN A 94 -9.80 29.00 -8.16
CA ASN A 94 -9.47 30.24 -8.87
C ASN A 94 -8.20 30.10 -9.71
N ILE A 95 -7.16 29.43 -9.22
CA ILE A 95 -5.94 29.19 -10.01
C ILE A 95 -6.23 28.28 -11.20
N LEU A 96 -7.07 27.25 -11.04
CA LEU A 96 -7.46 26.37 -12.13
C LEU A 96 -8.27 27.10 -13.19
N GLU A 97 -9.17 28.00 -12.79
CA GLU A 97 -9.90 28.88 -13.71
C GLU A 97 -8.93 29.79 -14.48
N LEU A 98 -8.06 30.51 -13.76
CA LEU A 98 -7.03 31.39 -14.34
C LEU A 98 -6.09 30.65 -15.30
N SER A 99 -5.81 29.37 -15.03
CA SER A 99 -4.93 28.56 -15.89
C SER A 99 -5.52 28.33 -17.29
N LYS A 100 -6.86 28.36 -17.43
CA LYS A 100 -7.54 28.30 -18.74
C LYS A 100 -7.30 29.56 -19.56
N GLU A 101 -7.01 30.68 -18.89
CA GLU A 101 -6.65 31.98 -19.47
C GLU A 101 -5.13 32.17 -19.62
N ASN A 102 -4.34 31.09 -19.54
CA ASN A 102 -2.87 31.07 -19.55
C ASN A 102 -2.18 31.80 -18.39
N LEU A 103 -2.90 32.15 -17.33
CA LEU A 103 -2.31 32.69 -16.11
C LEU A 103 -1.99 31.53 -15.15
N LYS A 104 -0.71 31.27 -14.95
CA LYS A 104 -0.22 30.14 -14.13
C LYS A 104 0.75 30.63 -13.07
N LEU A 105 0.87 29.86 -11.99
CA LEU A 105 1.93 30.05 -11.00
C LEU A 105 3.31 29.93 -11.66
N SER A 106 4.25 30.76 -11.21
CA SER A 106 5.65 30.65 -11.61
C SER A 106 6.29 29.40 -11.01
N GLU A 107 7.34 28.88 -11.65
CA GLU A 107 8.10 27.73 -11.14
C GLU A 107 8.61 27.96 -9.70
N LYS A 108 9.01 29.19 -9.38
CA LYS A 108 9.44 29.59 -8.04
C LYS A 108 8.32 29.42 -7.02
N GLN A 109 7.11 29.90 -7.32
CA GLN A 109 5.95 29.75 -6.44
C GLN A 109 5.57 28.29 -6.26
N CYS A 110 5.59 27.49 -7.32
CA CYS A 110 5.32 26.06 -7.22
C CYS A 110 6.34 25.33 -6.33
N ARG A 111 7.62 25.72 -6.39
CA ARG A 111 8.67 25.16 -5.53
C ARG A 111 8.46 25.48 -4.06
N GLU A 112 8.19 26.75 -3.74
CA GLU A 112 7.94 27.19 -2.37
C GLU A 112 6.70 26.51 -1.77
N ILE A 113 5.64 26.32 -2.57
CA ILE A 113 4.44 25.58 -2.16
C ILE A 113 4.78 24.10 -1.89
N CYS A 114 5.57 23.47 -2.77
CA CYS A 114 5.98 22.07 -2.61
C CYS A 114 6.80 21.86 -1.32
N GLU A 115 7.78 22.72 -1.04
CA GLU A 115 8.62 22.65 0.17
C GLU A 115 7.78 22.78 1.46
N LYS A 116 6.70 23.58 1.42
CA LYS A 116 5.79 23.73 2.56
C LYS A 116 4.91 22.49 2.77
N ILE A 117 4.47 21.85 1.70
CA ILE A 117 3.73 20.58 1.76
C ILE A 117 4.64 19.47 2.32
N GLU A 118 5.88 19.36 1.83
CA GLU A 118 6.85 18.34 2.27
C GLU A 118 7.14 18.38 3.79
N ASN A 119 6.91 19.51 4.46
CA ASN A 119 7.14 19.70 5.89
C ASN A 119 5.85 20.16 6.60
N PRO A 120 4.82 19.30 6.74
CA PRO A 120 3.57 19.69 7.35
C PRO A 120 3.76 20.01 8.83
N GLU A 121 3.31 21.19 9.25
CA GLU A 121 3.14 21.49 10.68
C GLU A 121 1.95 20.65 11.22
N LYS A 122 2.02 20.28 12.50
CA LYS A 122 1.40 19.09 13.14
C LYS A 122 -0.14 19.01 13.19
N GLU A 123 -0.89 19.75 12.38
CA GLU A 123 -2.34 19.89 12.56
C GLU A 123 -3.16 19.14 11.48
N ALA A 124 -4.15 18.37 11.94
CA ALA A 124 -5.07 17.54 11.15
C ALA A 124 -5.99 18.36 10.21
N GLU A 125 -6.15 19.65 10.45
CA GLU A 125 -6.91 20.59 9.60
C GLU A 125 -6.32 20.77 8.19
N ASN A 126 -5.12 20.23 7.93
CA ASN A 126 -4.40 20.40 6.66
C ASN A 126 -4.72 19.36 5.56
N ALA A 127 -5.44 18.28 5.82
CA ALA A 127 -5.61 17.23 4.81
C ALA A 127 -6.42 17.69 3.57
N GLU A 128 -7.53 18.42 3.77
CA GLU A 128 -8.34 19.03 2.69
C GLU A 128 -7.51 20.09 1.92
N ASN A 129 -6.71 20.87 2.65
CA ASN A 129 -5.86 21.90 2.06
C ASN A 129 -4.73 21.31 1.19
N ILE A 130 -4.13 20.19 1.61
CA ILE A 130 -3.04 19.52 0.89
C ILE A 130 -3.54 19.00 -0.47
N GLY A 131 -4.69 18.33 -0.50
CA GLY A 131 -5.24 17.78 -1.74
C GLY A 131 -5.56 18.86 -2.78
N ALA A 132 -6.21 19.95 -2.36
CA ALA A 132 -6.45 21.13 -3.19
C ALA A 132 -5.14 21.75 -3.73
N THR A 133 -4.11 21.84 -2.89
CA THR A 133 -2.81 22.40 -3.26
C THR A 133 -2.08 21.52 -4.29
N LEU A 134 -2.15 20.20 -4.13
CA LEU A 134 -1.57 19.24 -5.08
C LEU A 134 -2.25 19.30 -6.45
N LYS A 135 -3.55 19.60 -6.49
CA LYS A 135 -4.31 19.79 -7.74
C LYS A 135 -3.78 20.96 -8.55
N VAL A 136 -3.41 22.04 -7.88
CA VAL A 136 -2.76 23.20 -8.51
C VAL A 136 -1.37 22.85 -9.02
N LEU A 137 -0.53 22.19 -8.20
CA LEU A 137 0.82 21.78 -8.58
C LEU A 137 0.83 20.85 -9.81
N ARG A 138 -0.14 19.93 -9.90
CA ARG A 138 -0.33 19.09 -11.10
C ARG A 138 -0.65 19.90 -12.34
N ASN A 139 -1.64 20.80 -12.26
CA ASN A 139 -2.08 21.59 -13.42
C ASN A 139 -1.03 22.61 -13.87
N SER A 140 -0.14 23.03 -12.96
CA SER A 140 1.03 23.84 -13.31
C SER A 140 2.07 23.07 -14.13
N GLY A 141 2.05 21.74 -14.11
CA GLY A 141 3.07 20.89 -14.73
C GLY A 141 4.38 20.81 -13.93
N PHE A 142 4.45 21.42 -12.75
CA PHE A 142 5.66 21.49 -11.93
C PHE A 142 6.07 20.14 -11.32
N ILE A 143 5.09 19.32 -10.91
CA ILE A 143 5.36 18.02 -10.27
C ILE A 143 4.86 16.89 -11.16
N GLU A 144 5.76 15.94 -11.43
CA GLU A 144 5.39 14.68 -12.06
C GLU A 144 4.37 13.92 -11.21
N ARG A 145 3.39 13.27 -11.85
CA ARG A 145 2.35 12.48 -11.16
C ARG A 145 2.91 11.51 -10.11
N ARG A 146 4.09 10.92 -10.36
CA ARG A 146 4.75 9.99 -9.45
C ARG A 146 5.19 10.66 -8.14
N LYS A 147 5.74 11.88 -8.19
CA LYS A 147 6.15 12.63 -7.00
C LYS A 147 4.93 13.11 -6.20
N LEU A 148 3.84 13.49 -6.88
CA LEU A 148 2.56 13.82 -6.23
C LEU A 148 1.99 12.64 -5.44
N ALA A 149 2.01 11.44 -6.01
CA ALA A 149 1.56 10.23 -5.33
C ALA A 149 2.40 9.91 -4.08
N ILE A 150 3.72 10.11 -4.14
CA ILE A 150 4.62 9.93 -2.99
C ILE A 150 4.29 10.94 -1.87
N LEU A 151 4.07 12.21 -2.23
CA LEU A 151 3.69 13.26 -1.28
C LEU A 151 2.36 12.93 -0.60
N LEU A 152 1.33 12.58 -1.39
CA LEU A 152 0.03 12.14 -0.86
C LEU A 152 0.16 10.94 0.08
N HIS A 153 1.02 9.98 -0.27
CA HIS A 153 1.26 8.81 0.55
C HIS A 153 1.92 9.18 1.88
N SER A 154 2.94 10.04 1.87
CA SER A 154 3.61 10.52 3.09
C SER A 154 2.67 11.32 4.02
N HIS A 155 1.70 12.05 3.45
CA HIS A 155 0.69 12.75 4.23
C HIS A 155 -0.39 11.83 4.76
N LEU A 156 -0.83 10.86 3.97
CA LEU A 156 -1.66 9.77 4.46
C LEU A 156 -0.97 9.10 5.65
N GLU A 157 0.34 8.86 5.59
CA GLU A 157 1.07 8.33 6.74
C GLU A 157 0.96 9.22 7.99
N PHE A 158 1.10 10.53 7.83
CA PHE A 158 0.97 11.46 8.95
C PHE A 158 -0.46 11.49 9.55
N PHE A 159 -1.50 11.48 8.71
CA PHE A 159 -2.88 11.67 9.16
C PHE A 159 -3.64 10.37 9.48
N PHE A 160 -3.23 9.21 8.95
CA PHE A 160 -3.93 7.93 9.15
C PHE A 160 -4.13 7.55 10.63
N PRO A 161 -3.14 7.73 11.54
CA PRO A 161 -3.34 7.49 12.97
C PRO A 161 -4.35 8.43 13.63
N ILE A 162 -4.52 9.65 13.09
CA ILE A 162 -5.47 10.67 13.58
C ILE A 162 -6.88 10.31 13.12
N PHE A 163 -7.05 9.92 11.85
CA PHE A 163 -8.34 9.48 11.29
C PHE A 163 -8.87 8.21 11.99
N ARG A 164 -7.99 7.31 12.44
CA ARG A 164 -8.32 6.06 13.15
C ARG A 164 -9.21 6.26 14.38
N LYS A 165 -9.12 7.41 15.06
CA LYS A 165 -9.71 7.57 16.40
C LYS A 165 -11.16 8.03 16.42
N ASN A 166 -11.68 8.69 15.37
CA ASN A 166 -13.09 9.13 15.27
C ASN A 166 -13.43 9.92 13.97
N PHE A 167 -12.62 9.90 12.91
CA PHE A 167 -12.88 10.72 11.72
C PHE A 167 -12.83 9.90 10.43
N GLU A 168 -13.95 9.88 9.70
CA GLU A 168 -14.02 9.43 8.32
C GLU A 168 -13.01 10.23 7.48
N ILE A 169 -12.29 9.55 6.58
CA ILE A 169 -11.44 10.24 5.60
C ILE A 169 -12.37 11.11 4.74
N PRO A 170 -12.13 12.43 4.63
CA PRO A 170 -13.00 13.29 3.83
C PRO A 170 -13.16 12.77 2.40
N GLU A 171 -14.40 12.71 1.91
CA GLU A 171 -14.71 12.22 0.56
C GLU A 171 -13.93 12.98 -0.52
N ILE A 172 -13.77 14.30 -0.35
CA ILE A 172 -12.98 15.17 -1.23
C ILE A 172 -11.53 14.68 -1.36
N PHE A 173 -10.91 14.30 -0.23
CA PHE A 173 -9.53 13.78 -0.23
C PHE A 173 -9.45 12.43 -0.97
N LEU A 174 -10.47 11.59 -0.87
CA LEU A 174 -10.52 10.29 -1.56
C LEU A 174 -10.72 10.45 -3.06
N ILE A 175 -11.57 11.39 -3.48
CA ILE A 175 -11.76 11.78 -4.88
C ILE A 175 -10.42 12.27 -5.44
N GLU A 176 -9.74 13.15 -4.71
CA GLU A 176 -8.44 13.67 -5.11
C GLU A 176 -7.38 12.58 -5.17
N LEU A 177 -7.25 11.74 -4.14
CA LEU A 177 -6.34 10.59 -4.14
C LEU A 177 -6.58 9.70 -5.37
N ALA A 178 -7.85 9.45 -5.72
CA ALA A 178 -8.19 8.69 -6.90
C ALA A 178 -7.90 9.43 -8.22
N GLU A 179 -8.02 10.75 -8.27
CA GLU A 179 -7.57 11.55 -9.43
C GLU A 179 -6.04 11.45 -9.64
N PHE A 180 -5.26 11.33 -8.56
CA PHE A 180 -3.80 11.32 -8.60
C PHE A 180 -3.19 9.91 -8.73
N ASP A 181 -3.74 8.94 -8.01
CA ASP A 181 -3.32 7.55 -7.96
C ASP A 181 -4.57 6.63 -7.92
N PRO A 182 -5.27 6.45 -9.06
CA PRO A 182 -6.55 5.73 -9.11
C PRO A 182 -6.44 4.25 -8.74
N ALA A 183 -5.22 3.71 -8.70
CA ALA A 183 -4.89 2.35 -8.31
C ALA A 183 -4.44 2.25 -6.84
N ASN A 184 -4.59 3.31 -6.05
CA ASN A 184 -4.22 3.31 -4.64
C ASN A 184 -5.16 2.39 -3.83
N PRO A 185 -4.63 1.49 -2.98
CA PRO A 185 -5.45 0.59 -2.17
C PRO A 185 -6.48 1.31 -1.28
N ILE A 186 -6.21 2.54 -0.84
CA ILE A 186 -7.13 3.31 0.02
C ILE A 186 -8.36 3.76 -0.78
N SER A 187 -8.17 4.21 -2.02
CA SER A 187 -9.29 4.58 -2.90
C SER A 187 -10.25 3.41 -3.12
N GLU A 188 -9.71 2.19 -3.24
CA GLU A 188 -10.50 0.95 -3.38
C GLU A 188 -11.22 0.51 -2.09
N ILE A 189 -10.63 0.76 -0.92
CA ILE A 189 -11.29 0.51 0.37
C ILE A 189 -12.51 1.42 0.51
N CYS A 190 -12.38 2.69 0.12
CA CYS A 190 -13.42 3.69 0.29
C CYS A 190 -14.50 3.67 -0.81
N SER A 191 -14.17 3.29 -2.05
CA SER A 191 -15.17 3.16 -3.13
C SER A 191 -16.22 2.06 -2.87
N ASN A 192 -15.93 1.10 -1.99
CA ASN A 192 -16.86 0.05 -1.59
C ASN A 192 -18.06 0.54 -0.77
N GLN A 193 -18.13 1.83 -0.40
CA GLN A 193 -19.24 2.33 0.41
C GLN A 193 -20.49 2.75 -0.36
N GLU A 194 -20.46 3.02 -1.68
CA GLU A 194 -21.70 3.18 -2.50
C GLU A 194 -21.47 3.46 -4.01
N ALA A 195 -20.23 3.62 -4.48
CA ALA A 195 -19.94 4.01 -5.87
C ALA A 195 -19.45 2.82 -6.72
N SER A 196 -20.33 2.33 -7.60
CA SER A 196 -20.08 1.26 -8.59
C SER A 196 -19.17 1.67 -9.77
N THR A 197 -18.27 2.63 -9.57
CA THR A 197 -17.36 3.11 -10.62
C THR A 197 -15.91 2.99 -10.17
N SER A 198 -15.18 2.09 -10.82
CA SER A 198 -13.72 2.11 -10.77
C SER A 198 -13.25 3.50 -11.22
N LEU A 199 -12.50 4.18 -10.36
CA LEU A 199 -11.92 5.51 -10.64
C LEU A 199 -10.76 5.40 -11.63
N ILE A 200 -10.36 4.18 -12.00
CA ILE A 200 -9.43 3.92 -13.09
C ILE A 200 -10.19 4.07 -14.42
N PRO A 201 -9.74 4.93 -15.35
CA PRO A 201 -10.40 5.10 -16.65
C PRO A 201 -10.60 3.77 -17.38
N GLN A 202 -11.84 3.51 -17.83
CA GLN A 202 -12.18 2.26 -18.53
C GLN A 202 -11.49 2.11 -19.89
N CYS A 203 -10.88 3.18 -20.42
CA CYS A 203 -10.15 3.19 -21.68
C CYS A 203 -8.81 2.43 -21.65
N PHE A 204 -8.30 2.04 -20.48
CA PHE A 204 -7.11 1.19 -20.37
C PHE A 204 -7.44 -0.29 -20.60
N SER A 205 -6.46 -1.10 -21.03
CA SER A 205 -6.63 -2.56 -21.12
C SER A 205 -6.82 -3.17 -19.73
N ALA A 206 -7.51 -4.31 -19.64
CA ALA A 206 -7.66 -5.04 -18.38
C ALA A 206 -6.30 -5.41 -17.77
N GLU A 207 -5.34 -5.76 -18.63
CA GLU A 207 -3.97 -6.07 -18.24
C GLU A 207 -3.27 -4.89 -17.57
N PHE A 208 -3.33 -3.69 -18.18
CA PHE A 208 -2.71 -2.50 -17.61
C PHE A 208 -3.31 -2.12 -16.26
N ARG A 209 -4.64 -2.27 -16.10
CA ARG A 209 -5.32 -2.01 -14.83
C ARG A 209 -4.88 -2.98 -13.75
N ALA A 210 -4.84 -4.27 -14.06
CA ALA A 210 -4.38 -5.30 -13.13
C ALA A 210 -2.92 -5.04 -12.72
N GLU A 211 -2.05 -4.75 -13.69
CA GLU A 211 -0.63 -4.52 -13.44
C GLU A 211 -0.42 -3.32 -12.52
N THR A 212 -1.07 -2.20 -12.84
CA THR A 212 -0.98 -0.97 -12.05
C THR A 212 -1.52 -1.17 -10.64
N GLY A 213 -2.70 -1.78 -10.48
CA GLY A 213 -3.29 -2.08 -9.17
C GLY A 213 -2.39 -2.96 -8.30
N ILE A 214 -1.85 -4.03 -8.89
CA ILE A 214 -0.99 -4.99 -8.20
C ILE A 214 0.35 -4.37 -7.80
N LEU A 215 0.99 -3.63 -8.70
CA LEU A 215 2.24 -2.94 -8.40
C LEU A 215 2.03 -1.91 -7.30
N ARG A 216 0.96 -1.10 -7.39
CA ARG A 216 0.64 -0.11 -6.36
C ARG A 216 0.34 -0.73 -5.00
N PHE A 217 -0.43 -1.83 -4.97
CA PHE A 217 -0.68 -2.58 -3.74
C PHE A 217 0.62 -3.11 -3.12
N SER A 218 1.51 -3.66 -3.96
CA SER A 218 2.80 -4.20 -3.51
C SER A 218 3.73 -3.11 -3.00
N GLU A 219 3.85 -1.99 -3.72
CA GLU A 219 4.60 -0.80 -3.29
C GLU A 219 4.07 -0.25 -1.97
N PHE A 220 2.74 -0.11 -1.89
CA PHE A 220 2.02 0.38 -0.71
C PHE A 220 2.36 -0.45 0.52
N LEU A 221 2.47 -1.79 0.41
CA LEU A 221 2.80 -2.65 1.55
C LEU A 221 4.30 -2.86 1.79
N SER A 222 5.17 -2.74 0.77
CA SER A 222 6.53 -3.29 0.80
C SER A 222 7.65 -2.38 1.31
N SER A 223 7.47 -1.06 1.33
CA SER A 223 8.60 -0.15 1.61
C SER A 223 8.32 1.04 2.54
N TRP A 224 7.05 1.43 2.73
CA TRP A 224 6.69 2.66 3.45
C TRP A 224 5.40 2.52 4.29
N SER A 225 4.87 1.31 4.38
CA SER A 225 3.51 1.11 4.88
C SER A 225 3.43 1.23 6.40
N LEU A 226 2.54 2.09 6.87
CA LEU A 226 1.94 2.04 8.22
C LEU A 226 1.03 0.83 8.41
N TYR A 227 1.19 -0.23 7.61
CA TYR A 227 0.45 -1.46 7.78
C TYR A 227 0.61 -1.93 9.23
N ARG A 228 -0.50 -1.89 9.96
CA ARG A 228 -0.66 -2.54 11.25
C ARG A 228 -1.56 -3.73 11.03
N ASP A 229 -1.31 -4.80 11.77
CA ASP A 229 -2.10 -6.03 11.68
C ASP A 229 -3.61 -5.78 11.89
N GLU A 230 -3.97 -4.79 12.70
CA GLU A 230 -5.35 -4.35 12.91
C GLU A 230 -6.09 -3.90 11.63
N ASP A 231 -5.37 -3.42 10.61
CA ASP A 231 -5.95 -2.93 9.35
C ASP A 231 -5.95 -4.00 8.24
N ALA A 232 -5.35 -5.17 8.49
CA ALA A 232 -5.21 -6.27 7.52
C ALA A 232 -6.54 -6.68 6.88
N GLN A 233 -7.62 -6.62 7.65
CA GLN A 233 -8.95 -6.99 7.20
C GLN A 233 -9.47 -6.12 6.06
N LYS A 234 -9.15 -4.82 6.06
CA LYS A 234 -9.55 -3.87 4.99
C LYS A 234 -8.73 -4.10 3.73
N TYR A 235 -7.42 -4.28 3.90
CA TYR A 235 -6.51 -4.54 2.78
C TYR A 235 -6.73 -5.91 2.15
N TYR A 236 -7.16 -6.91 2.92
CA TYR A 236 -7.53 -8.22 2.41
C TYR A 236 -8.68 -8.14 1.39
N THR A 237 -9.67 -7.26 1.60
CA THR A 237 -10.77 -7.08 0.64
C THR A 237 -10.26 -6.60 -0.72
N VAL A 238 -9.31 -5.65 -0.73
CA VAL A 238 -8.67 -5.16 -1.97
C VAL A 238 -7.82 -6.24 -2.61
N PHE A 239 -7.02 -6.95 -1.79
CA PHE A 239 -6.20 -8.06 -2.24
C PHE A 239 -7.03 -9.16 -2.92
N GLU A 240 -8.16 -9.52 -2.30
CA GLU A 240 -9.10 -10.51 -2.82
C GLU A 240 -9.75 -10.05 -4.13
N LYS A 241 -10.15 -8.77 -4.22
CA LYS A 241 -10.65 -8.17 -5.45
C LYS A 241 -9.64 -8.32 -6.59
N TYR A 242 -8.38 -7.94 -6.36
CA TYR A 242 -7.33 -8.05 -7.37
C TYR A 242 -7.02 -9.50 -7.76
N CYS A 243 -7.06 -10.44 -6.81
CA CYS A 243 -6.98 -11.87 -7.15
C CYS A 243 -8.16 -12.33 -8.01
N GLY A 244 -9.36 -11.82 -7.75
CA GLY A 244 -10.56 -12.08 -8.56
C GLY A 244 -10.45 -11.53 -9.97
N ASP A 245 -9.99 -10.28 -10.12
CA ASP A 245 -9.77 -9.63 -11.41
C ASP A 245 -8.69 -10.36 -12.23
N LEU A 246 -7.56 -10.70 -11.60
CA LEU A 246 -6.50 -11.53 -12.21
C LEU A 246 -7.04 -12.85 -12.76
N ARG A 247 -7.91 -13.52 -12.01
CA ARG A 247 -8.49 -14.79 -12.41
C ARG A 247 -9.46 -14.63 -13.57
N ARG A 248 -10.31 -13.61 -13.52
CA ARG A 248 -11.32 -13.34 -14.56
C ARG A 248 -10.65 -13.03 -15.90
N ASP A 249 -9.56 -12.27 -15.86
CA ASP A 249 -8.93 -11.71 -17.06
C ASP A 249 -7.65 -12.49 -17.48
N ALA A 250 -7.37 -13.63 -16.85
CA ALA A 250 -6.13 -14.42 -17.01
C ALA A 250 -5.84 -14.89 -18.44
N GLU A 251 -6.88 -15.06 -19.26
CA GLU A 251 -6.75 -15.49 -20.67
C GLU A 251 -6.29 -14.35 -21.59
N ILE A 252 -6.49 -13.10 -21.18
CA ILE A 252 -6.23 -11.89 -21.98
C ILE A 252 -4.77 -11.45 -21.83
N PHE A 253 -4.07 -11.88 -20.78
CA PHE A 253 -2.73 -11.39 -20.48
C PHE A 253 -1.66 -12.06 -21.32
N GLU A 254 -0.96 -11.26 -22.11
CA GLU A 254 0.13 -11.69 -22.97
C GLU A 254 1.42 -11.87 -22.16
N GLU A 255 2.19 -12.92 -22.47
CA GLU A 255 3.48 -13.23 -21.85
C GLU A 255 3.43 -13.38 -20.31
N LYS A 256 2.70 -14.39 -19.81
CA LYS A 256 2.59 -14.71 -18.38
C LYS A 256 3.94 -14.76 -17.63
N LYS A 257 5.05 -15.06 -18.31
CA LYS A 257 6.40 -15.00 -17.72
C LYS A 257 6.76 -13.62 -17.12
N LYS A 258 6.34 -12.50 -17.74
CA LYS A 258 6.63 -11.14 -17.23
C LYS A 258 5.99 -10.88 -15.88
N TRP A 259 4.86 -11.53 -15.62
CA TRP A 259 4.06 -11.41 -14.40
C TRP A 259 4.67 -12.13 -13.20
N ILE A 260 5.66 -13.00 -13.38
CA ILE A 260 6.26 -13.78 -12.28
C ILE A 260 6.82 -12.87 -11.19
N GLY A 261 7.58 -11.84 -11.57
CA GLY A 261 8.16 -10.90 -10.60
C GLY A 261 7.09 -10.06 -9.91
N ILE A 262 6.16 -9.52 -10.69
CA ILE A 262 5.07 -8.64 -10.24
C ILE A 262 4.17 -9.37 -9.25
N LEU A 263 3.71 -10.57 -9.60
CA LEU A 263 2.86 -11.38 -8.75
C LEU A 263 3.61 -11.92 -7.54
N ALA A 264 4.92 -12.21 -7.64
CA ALA A 264 5.68 -12.64 -6.48
C ALA A 264 5.77 -11.54 -5.42
N ASP A 265 5.97 -10.29 -5.83
CA ASP A 265 5.97 -9.13 -4.92
C ASP A 265 4.59 -8.86 -4.32
N PHE A 266 3.54 -9.07 -5.10
CA PHE A 266 2.16 -8.97 -4.65
C PHE A 266 1.80 -10.04 -3.63
N TRP A 267 2.10 -11.31 -3.91
CA TRP A 267 1.83 -12.42 -2.99
C TRP A 267 2.67 -12.32 -1.73
N TYR A 268 3.94 -11.92 -1.84
CA TYR A 268 4.76 -11.61 -0.67
C TYR A 268 4.09 -10.54 0.21
N SER A 269 3.60 -9.46 -0.39
CA SER A 269 2.89 -8.40 0.31
C SER A 269 1.58 -8.87 0.93
N GLY A 270 0.82 -9.72 0.22
CA GLY A 270 -0.39 -10.35 0.73
C GLY A 270 -0.13 -11.25 1.93
N PHE A 271 0.91 -12.09 1.86
CA PHE A 271 1.31 -12.97 2.95
C PHE A 271 1.72 -12.22 4.21
N ARG A 272 2.29 -11.02 4.09
CA ARG A 272 2.55 -10.18 5.28
C ARG A 272 1.29 -9.80 6.04
N MET A 273 0.13 -9.78 5.39
CA MET A 273 -1.13 -9.45 6.04
C MET A 273 -1.65 -10.56 6.96
N SER A 274 -1.13 -11.79 6.84
CA SER A 274 -1.65 -12.97 7.54
C SER A 274 -1.68 -12.83 9.07
N ASN A 275 -0.77 -12.05 9.66
CA ASN A 275 -0.75 -11.77 11.11
C ASN A 275 -2.03 -11.10 11.61
N GLY A 276 -2.65 -10.25 10.78
CA GLY A 276 -3.86 -9.51 11.12
C GLY A 276 -5.16 -10.17 10.66
N LEU A 277 -5.08 -11.36 10.04
CA LEU A 277 -6.22 -12.06 9.50
C LEU A 277 -6.64 -13.21 10.42
N ASP A 278 -7.94 -13.46 10.43
CA ASP A 278 -8.47 -14.69 11.03
C ASP A 278 -8.07 -15.93 10.21
N ILE A 279 -8.25 -17.10 10.83
CA ILE A 279 -7.88 -18.39 10.24
C ILE A 279 -8.64 -18.64 8.93
N GLN A 280 -9.92 -18.25 8.85
CA GLN A 280 -10.74 -18.51 7.65
C GLN A 280 -10.24 -17.70 6.46
N LYS A 281 -9.91 -16.42 6.65
CA LYS A 281 -9.35 -15.57 5.60
C LYS A 281 -7.94 -15.97 5.22
N THR A 282 -7.13 -16.43 6.18
CA THR A 282 -5.81 -17.00 5.89
C THR A 282 -5.93 -18.26 5.02
N GLN A 283 -6.89 -19.15 5.30
CA GLN A 283 -7.17 -20.31 4.45
C GLN A 283 -7.67 -19.91 3.06
N LYS A 284 -8.53 -18.88 2.96
CA LYS A 284 -9.01 -18.35 1.67
C LYS A 284 -7.86 -17.75 0.85
N MET A 285 -6.95 -17.01 1.50
CA MET A 285 -5.72 -16.49 0.89
C MET A 285 -4.87 -17.61 0.30
N ILE A 286 -4.66 -18.70 1.04
CA ILE A 286 -3.94 -19.89 0.55
C ILE A 286 -4.65 -20.50 -0.68
N GLY A 287 -5.99 -20.54 -0.68
CA GLY A 287 -6.78 -20.99 -1.82
C GLY A 287 -6.57 -20.10 -3.06
N LEU A 288 -6.58 -18.78 -2.89
CA LEU A 288 -6.31 -17.81 -3.95
C LEU A 288 -4.88 -17.95 -4.49
N PHE A 289 -3.90 -18.22 -3.62
CA PHE A 289 -2.52 -18.48 -4.02
C PHE A 289 -2.43 -19.70 -4.95
N LYS A 290 -3.02 -20.82 -4.52
CA LYS A 290 -3.06 -22.05 -5.31
C LYS A 290 -3.73 -21.84 -6.66
N ASN A 291 -4.84 -21.08 -6.69
CA ASN A 291 -5.50 -20.72 -7.95
C ASN A 291 -4.59 -19.88 -8.85
N THR A 292 -3.82 -18.95 -8.30
CA THR A 292 -2.84 -18.17 -9.09
C THR A 292 -1.78 -19.11 -9.69
N CYS A 293 -1.19 -19.99 -8.90
CA CYS A 293 -0.23 -20.99 -9.41
C CYS A 293 -0.85 -21.84 -10.54
N GLN A 294 -2.06 -22.36 -10.34
CA GLN A 294 -2.62 -23.38 -11.22
C GLN A 294 -3.35 -22.81 -12.45
N GLN A 295 -4.07 -21.71 -12.29
CA GLN A 295 -4.96 -21.17 -13.33
C GLN A 295 -4.31 -20.00 -14.07
N PHE A 296 -3.49 -19.20 -13.37
CA PHE A 296 -2.80 -18.09 -14.02
C PHE A 296 -1.60 -18.58 -14.81
N PHE A 297 -0.67 -19.29 -14.18
CA PHE A 297 0.57 -19.75 -14.84
C PHE A 297 0.41 -21.11 -15.53
N ASP A 298 0.97 -21.20 -16.72
CA ASP A 298 1.26 -22.46 -17.42
C ASP A 298 2.36 -23.25 -16.70
N LEU A 299 2.44 -24.55 -16.99
CA LEU A 299 3.27 -25.49 -16.24
C LEU A 299 4.75 -25.07 -16.16
N GLN A 300 5.27 -24.46 -17.22
CA GLN A 300 6.65 -23.95 -17.30
C GLN A 300 6.94 -22.81 -16.33
N ASN A 301 5.98 -21.92 -16.09
CA ASN A 301 6.19 -20.72 -15.27
C ASN A 301 5.84 -20.94 -13.79
N ARG A 302 5.07 -22.00 -13.46
CA ARG A 302 4.70 -22.34 -12.07
C ARG A 302 5.91 -22.53 -11.12
N PRO A 303 6.92 -23.37 -11.43
CA PRO A 303 8.04 -23.56 -10.52
C PRO A 303 8.86 -22.28 -10.35
N LEU A 304 8.99 -21.48 -11.42
CA LEU A 304 9.66 -20.18 -11.39
C LEU A 304 8.95 -19.17 -10.49
N PHE A 305 7.62 -19.13 -10.54
CA PHE A 305 6.80 -18.28 -9.68
C PHE A 305 6.93 -18.65 -8.19
N ILE A 306 6.82 -19.93 -7.87
CA ILE A 306 6.99 -20.42 -6.49
C ILE A 306 8.39 -20.08 -5.96
N LYS A 307 9.44 -20.38 -6.75
CA LYS A 307 10.83 -20.01 -6.41
C LYS A 307 10.99 -18.50 -6.22
N ARG A 308 10.34 -17.67 -7.03
CA ARG A 308 10.47 -16.22 -6.92
C ARG A 308 9.90 -15.71 -5.60
N ILE A 309 8.76 -16.24 -5.16
CA ILE A 309 8.19 -15.92 -3.83
C ILE A 309 9.13 -16.37 -2.73
N LEU A 310 9.64 -17.61 -2.79
CA LEU A 310 10.56 -18.15 -1.78
C LEU A 310 11.81 -17.26 -1.65
N LYS A 311 12.36 -16.81 -2.78
CA LYS A 311 13.47 -15.85 -2.81
C LYS A 311 13.11 -14.50 -2.17
N ARG A 312 11.88 -13.98 -2.36
CA ARG A 312 11.43 -12.75 -1.69
C ARG A 312 11.34 -12.90 -0.17
N ILE A 313 10.87 -14.05 0.31
CA ILE A 313 10.85 -14.38 1.74
C ILE A 313 12.28 -14.34 2.32
N GLN A 314 13.26 -14.87 1.59
CA GLN A 314 14.67 -14.89 2.00
C GLN A 314 15.34 -13.52 1.96
N GLU A 315 15.07 -12.71 0.94
CA GLU A 315 15.68 -11.37 0.76
C GLU A 315 15.24 -10.38 1.83
N LYS A 316 13.99 -10.48 2.31
CA LYS A 316 13.34 -9.47 3.15
C LYS A 316 13.17 -9.91 4.61
N LYS A 317 14.23 -10.44 5.22
CA LYS A 317 14.26 -10.92 6.63
C LYS A 317 13.84 -9.88 7.68
N THR A 318 13.85 -8.59 7.33
CA THR A 318 13.51 -7.48 8.24
C THR A 318 12.01 -7.27 8.43
N THR A 319 11.16 -7.86 7.60
CA THR A 319 9.69 -7.74 7.68
C THR A 319 9.07 -9.12 7.91
N GLN A 320 8.63 -9.37 9.16
CA GLN A 320 8.07 -10.66 9.57
C GLN A 320 6.77 -10.96 8.81
N ILE A 321 6.74 -12.08 8.09
CA ILE A 321 5.51 -12.68 7.57
C ILE A 321 4.84 -13.46 8.70
N GLY A 322 3.55 -13.24 8.92
CA GLY A 322 2.78 -14.05 9.83
C GLY A 322 2.64 -15.48 9.36
N TYR A 323 2.84 -16.45 10.26
CA TYR A 323 2.77 -17.87 9.90
C TYR A 323 3.73 -18.25 8.75
N GLU A 324 4.91 -17.62 8.69
CA GLU A 324 5.89 -17.87 7.63
C GLU A 324 6.20 -19.36 7.45
N PRO A 325 6.46 -20.19 8.49
CA PRO A 325 6.72 -21.61 8.29
C PRO A 325 5.57 -22.35 7.60
N GLN A 326 4.32 -21.99 7.90
CA GLN A 326 3.13 -22.57 7.28
C GLN A 326 3.00 -22.12 5.83
N ILE A 327 3.31 -20.86 5.53
CA ILE A 327 3.28 -20.33 4.16
C ILE A 327 4.37 -20.99 3.32
N VAL A 328 5.60 -21.11 3.83
CA VAL A 328 6.67 -21.82 3.13
C VAL A 328 6.33 -23.30 2.93
N ALA A 329 5.68 -23.95 3.91
CA ALA A 329 5.16 -25.31 3.73
C ALA A 329 4.17 -25.40 2.56
N VAL A 330 3.26 -24.43 2.41
CA VAL A 330 2.33 -24.34 1.27
C VAL A 330 3.08 -24.19 -0.06
N LEU A 331 4.16 -23.39 -0.11
CA LEU A 331 4.99 -23.24 -1.31
C LEU A 331 5.67 -24.57 -1.68
N ILE A 332 6.21 -25.28 -0.70
CA ILE A 332 6.84 -26.60 -0.87
C ILE A 332 5.82 -27.61 -1.39
N ASP A 333 4.63 -27.66 -0.80
CA ASP A 333 3.57 -28.58 -1.21
C ASP A 333 3.06 -28.27 -2.62
N GLU A 334 2.92 -27.00 -2.99
CA GLU A 334 2.49 -26.63 -4.33
C GLU A 334 3.54 -26.99 -5.39
N PHE A 335 4.83 -26.87 -5.06
CA PHE A 335 5.91 -27.36 -5.91
C PHE A 335 5.86 -28.89 -6.05
N ARG A 336 5.75 -29.59 -4.91
CA ARG A 336 5.77 -31.05 -4.81
C ARG A 336 4.70 -31.72 -5.64
N LYS A 337 3.48 -31.16 -5.71
CA LYS A 337 2.35 -31.76 -6.46
C LYS A 337 2.67 -32.06 -7.91
N ASN A 338 3.52 -31.25 -8.53
CA ASN A 338 3.90 -31.37 -9.94
C ASN A 338 5.35 -31.83 -10.10
N ILE A 339 5.99 -32.39 -9.05
CA ILE A 339 7.42 -32.72 -9.06
C ILE A 339 7.82 -33.71 -10.17
N ARG A 340 6.86 -34.47 -10.72
CA ARG A 340 7.07 -35.43 -11.82
C ARG A 340 7.10 -34.79 -13.21
N GLU A 341 6.65 -33.53 -13.29
CA GLU A 341 6.67 -32.76 -14.52
C GLU A 341 8.10 -32.24 -14.75
N LYS A 342 8.58 -32.33 -15.98
CA LYS A 342 9.99 -32.02 -16.31
C LYS A 342 10.37 -30.60 -15.92
N GLU A 343 9.43 -29.67 -16.04
CA GLU A 343 9.56 -28.27 -15.66
C GLU A 343 9.90 -28.12 -14.17
N PHE A 344 9.31 -28.96 -13.31
CA PHE A 344 9.60 -28.95 -11.87
C PHE A 344 10.86 -29.74 -11.55
N GLU A 345 11.11 -30.88 -12.21
CA GLU A 345 12.35 -31.66 -12.04
C GLU A 345 13.59 -30.82 -12.35
N ASN A 346 13.56 -30.04 -13.43
CA ASN A 346 14.66 -29.17 -13.84
C ASN A 346 14.98 -28.09 -12.80
N GLU A 347 13.95 -27.59 -12.11
CA GLU A 347 14.07 -26.51 -11.13
C GLU A 347 14.31 -27.03 -9.69
N LEU A 348 14.16 -28.34 -9.45
CA LEU A 348 14.19 -28.97 -8.13
C LEU A 348 15.52 -28.75 -7.40
N GLY A 349 16.65 -28.77 -8.12
CA GLY A 349 17.98 -28.56 -7.52
C GLY A 349 18.13 -27.17 -6.91
N GLU A 350 17.74 -26.12 -7.63
CA GLU A 350 17.76 -24.75 -7.11
C GLU A 350 16.67 -24.55 -6.04
N PHE A 351 15.52 -25.20 -6.18
CA PHE A 351 14.47 -25.15 -5.17
C PHE A 351 14.95 -25.71 -3.82
N TRP A 352 15.65 -26.85 -3.83
CA TRP A 352 16.31 -27.37 -2.62
C TRP A 352 17.33 -26.42 -2.02
N HIS A 353 18.15 -25.78 -2.87
CA HIS A 353 19.12 -24.79 -2.41
C HIS A 353 18.43 -23.61 -1.70
N GLN A 354 17.33 -23.10 -2.26
CA GLN A 354 16.55 -22.05 -1.63
C GLN A 354 15.96 -22.52 -0.30
N ILE A 355 15.28 -23.67 -0.25
CA ILE A 355 14.70 -24.19 1.01
C ILE A 355 15.77 -24.35 2.10
N ASN A 356 16.94 -24.88 1.77
CA ASN A 356 18.02 -25.11 2.74
C ASN A 356 18.55 -23.82 3.40
N SER A 357 18.37 -22.66 2.75
CA SER A 357 18.76 -21.36 3.31
C SER A 357 17.79 -20.82 4.38
N ILE A 358 16.61 -21.43 4.51
CA ILE A 358 15.58 -21.05 5.47
C ILE A 358 15.78 -21.90 6.73
N LYS A 359 15.92 -21.22 7.87
CA LYS A 359 16.09 -21.84 9.18
C LYS A 359 15.15 -21.18 10.16
N TYR A 360 14.52 -21.97 11.00
CA TYR A 360 13.63 -21.50 12.05
C TYR A 360 14.17 -21.91 13.41
N ASP A 361 14.26 -20.94 14.33
CA ASP A 361 14.81 -21.15 15.66
C ASP A 361 13.88 -22.02 16.54
N ASN A 362 12.57 -21.90 16.35
CA ASN A 362 11.57 -22.69 17.07
C ASN A 362 11.04 -23.83 16.19
N ILE A 363 11.47 -25.06 16.49
CA ILE A 363 11.07 -26.27 15.75
C ILE A 363 9.56 -26.53 15.88
N TYR A 364 8.95 -26.29 17.04
CA TYR A 364 7.51 -26.49 17.24
C TYR A 364 6.68 -25.62 16.29
N ASN A 365 6.99 -24.32 16.24
CA ASN A 365 6.30 -23.37 15.36
C ASN A 365 6.58 -23.64 13.88
N ALA A 366 7.69 -24.31 13.56
CA ALA A 366 8.12 -24.65 12.21
C ALA A 366 7.81 -26.10 11.79
N THR A 367 7.01 -26.84 12.57
CA THR A 367 6.70 -28.26 12.27
C THR A 367 6.13 -28.42 10.86
N SER A 368 5.21 -27.54 10.44
CA SER A 368 4.61 -27.59 9.09
C SER A 368 5.67 -27.47 7.98
N PHE A 369 6.67 -26.62 8.16
CA PHE A 369 7.77 -26.44 7.21
C PHE A 369 8.61 -27.71 7.09
N TYR A 370 9.09 -28.23 8.22
CA TYR A 370 9.92 -29.43 8.22
C TYR A 370 9.17 -30.67 7.72
N SER A 371 7.89 -30.83 8.08
CA SER A 371 7.06 -31.90 7.53
C SER A 371 6.92 -31.80 6.01
N ALA A 372 6.63 -30.63 5.46
CA ALA A 372 6.55 -30.43 4.01
C ALA A 372 7.89 -30.74 3.31
N LEU A 373 9.01 -30.33 3.93
CA LEU A 373 10.37 -30.62 3.46
C LEU A 373 10.64 -32.13 3.39
N PHE A 374 10.31 -32.88 4.45
CA PHE A 374 10.49 -34.33 4.47
C PHE A 374 9.60 -35.03 3.46
N ILE A 375 8.35 -34.58 3.30
CA ILE A 375 7.43 -35.13 2.29
C ILE A 375 7.93 -34.84 0.86
N LEU A 376 8.55 -33.68 0.61
CA LEU A 376 9.21 -33.38 -0.65
C LEU A 376 10.37 -34.34 -0.93
N ALA A 377 11.26 -34.55 0.06
CA ALA A 377 12.40 -35.46 -0.06
C ALA A 377 11.94 -36.91 -0.32
N LYS A 378 10.93 -37.36 0.44
CA LYS A 378 10.27 -38.65 0.21
C LYS A 378 9.70 -38.75 -1.21
N SER A 379 9.01 -37.73 -1.68
CA SER A 379 8.40 -37.71 -3.02
C SER A 379 9.46 -37.80 -4.12
N GLN A 380 10.57 -37.06 -3.98
CA GLN A 380 11.71 -37.14 -4.90
C GLN A 380 12.24 -38.58 -5.00
N ALA A 381 12.42 -39.24 -3.85
CA ALA A 381 12.92 -40.62 -3.80
C ALA A 381 11.92 -41.63 -4.39
N ILE A 382 10.64 -41.54 -4.03
CA ILE A 382 9.58 -42.41 -4.55
C ILE A 382 9.47 -42.32 -6.07
N PHE A 383 9.52 -41.11 -6.62
CA PHE A 383 9.47 -40.90 -8.07
C PHE A 383 10.81 -41.10 -8.78
N LYS A 384 11.85 -41.50 -8.03
CA LYS A 384 13.19 -41.80 -8.55
C LYS A 384 13.83 -40.62 -9.31
N ILE A 385 13.58 -39.40 -8.84
CA ILE A 385 14.02 -38.17 -9.49
C ILE A 385 15.45 -37.85 -9.06
N ASN A 386 16.36 -37.88 -10.03
CA ASN A 386 17.78 -37.51 -9.89
C ASN A 386 18.46 -38.09 -8.63
N LYS A 387 18.98 -39.32 -8.76
CA LYS A 387 19.68 -40.06 -7.70
C LYS A 387 20.81 -39.26 -7.03
N SER A 388 21.59 -38.51 -7.82
CA SER A 388 22.69 -37.68 -7.31
C SER A 388 22.22 -36.50 -6.45
N LEU A 389 21.14 -35.84 -6.88
CA LEU A 389 20.51 -34.78 -6.10
C LEU A 389 19.89 -35.34 -4.82
N CYS A 390 19.25 -36.51 -4.88
CA CYS A 390 18.65 -37.15 -3.71
C CYS A 390 19.71 -37.50 -2.65
N SER A 391 20.89 -37.97 -3.07
CA SER A 391 22.04 -38.17 -2.18
C SER A 391 22.55 -36.86 -1.56
N THR A 392 22.58 -35.79 -2.35
CA THR A 392 22.93 -34.45 -1.85
C THR A 392 21.93 -33.97 -0.80
N VAL A 393 20.63 -34.13 -1.06
CA VAL A 393 19.54 -33.76 -0.13
C VAL A 393 19.65 -34.54 1.18
N LEU A 394 19.91 -35.86 1.13
CA LEU A 394 20.11 -36.66 2.35
C LEU A 394 21.23 -36.08 3.22
N ASN A 395 22.40 -35.89 2.62
CA ASN A 395 23.62 -35.57 3.37
C ASN A 395 23.69 -34.10 3.80
N GLN A 396 23.20 -33.17 2.97
CA GLN A 396 23.36 -31.73 3.20
C GLN A 396 22.14 -31.05 3.81
N ILE A 397 20.98 -31.71 3.81
CA ILE A 397 19.71 -31.13 4.31
C ILE A 397 19.10 -32.03 5.38
N ILE A 398 18.79 -33.29 5.05
CA ILE A 398 18.01 -34.17 5.93
C ILE A 398 18.80 -34.56 7.19
N GLU A 399 20.04 -35.04 7.06
CA GLU A 399 20.86 -35.42 8.23
C GLU A 399 21.20 -34.22 9.14
N PRO A 400 21.54 -33.02 8.61
CA PRO A 400 21.69 -31.83 9.46
C PRO A 400 20.42 -31.43 10.22
N ILE A 401 19.25 -31.49 9.58
CA ILE A 401 17.96 -31.19 10.24
C ILE A 401 17.65 -32.25 11.29
N HIS A 402 17.93 -33.53 11.01
CA HIS A 402 17.80 -34.60 12.00
C HIS A 402 18.62 -34.30 13.26
N GLN A 403 19.87 -33.90 13.09
CA GLN A 403 20.71 -33.52 14.24
C GLN A 403 20.13 -32.33 15.00
N GLN A 404 19.65 -31.29 14.31
CA GLN A 404 19.01 -30.13 14.95
C GLN A 404 17.77 -30.51 15.76
N ILE A 405 16.92 -31.39 15.22
CA ILE A 405 15.73 -31.90 15.91
C ILE A 405 16.14 -32.66 17.18
N VAL A 406 17.15 -33.53 17.09
CA VAL A 406 17.68 -34.29 18.24
C VAL A 406 18.25 -33.35 19.30
N ASP A 407 19.06 -32.37 18.91
CA ASP A 407 19.66 -31.39 19.81
C ASP A 407 18.59 -30.57 20.52
N PHE A 408 17.57 -30.11 19.77
CA PHE A 408 16.43 -29.38 20.32
C PHE A 408 15.63 -30.22 21.34
N LYS A 409 15.42 -31.52 21.07
CA LYS A 409 14.78 -32.44 22.03
C LYS A 409 15.55 -32.49 23.34
N ASN A 410 16.87 -32.61 23.25
CA ASN A 410 17.74 -32.74 24.41
C ASN A 410 17.77 -31.44 25.22
N LEU A 411 17.81 -30.29 24.54
CA LEU A 411 17.68 -28.97 25.18
C LEU A 411 16.34 -28.84 25.92
N LYS A 412 15.23 -29.19 25.27
CA LYS A 412 13.89 -29.12 25.91
C LYS A 412 13.74 -30.07 27.09
N LYS A 413 14.32 -31.27 27.04
CA LYS A 413 14.37 -32.18 28.19
C LYS A 413 15.13 -31.59 29.38
N SER A 414 16.21 -30.85 29.12
CA SER A 414 16.96 -30.15 30.19
C SER A 414 16.25 -28.89 30.72
N GLU A 415 15.35 -28.29 29.94
CA GLU A 415 14.50 -27.17 30.39
C GLU A 415 13.27 -27.65 31.19
N ASN A 416 12.63 -28.75 30.76
CA ASN A 416 11.43 -29.31 31.39
C ASN A 416 11.69 -30.01 32.74
N GLU A 417 12.95 -30.15 33.19
CA GLU A 417 13.25 -30.46 34.60
C GLU A 417 12.88 -29.28 35.54
N LYS A 418 12.41 -28.15 35.01
CA LYS A 418 12.03 -26.96 35.78
C LYS A 418 10.59 -26.47 35.64
N ASP A 419 9.82 -26.85 34.63
CA ASP A 419 8.40 -26.46 34.47
C ASP A 419 7.61 -27.53 33.69
N GLU A 420 6.57 -28.10 34.33
CA GLU A 420 5.64 -29.07 33.74
C GLU A 420 4.46 -28.35 33.05
N ALA A 421 4.61 -28.01 31.76
CA ALA A 421 3.48 -27.69 30.88
C ALA A 421 3.91 -27.60 29.40
N ASP A 422 3.82 -28.70 28.64
CA ASP A 422 3.39 -28.65 27.21
C ASP A 422 3.29 -30.04 26.57
N ASN A 423 2.16 -30.74 26.79
CA ASN A 423 1.86 -32.03 26.15
C ASN A 423 1.68 -31.92 24.61
N LEU A 424 1.30 -30.74 24.10
CA LEU A 424 1.06 -30.53 22.66
C LEU A 424 2.37 -30.48 21.84
N GLY A 425 3.46 -30.03 22.45
CA GLY A 425 4.77 -29.99 21.80
C GLY A 425 5.33 -31.39 21.56
N GLU A 426 5.12 -32.31 22.49
CA GLU A 426 5.68 -33.67 22.42
C GLU A 426 5.06 -34.49 21.27
N GLU A 427 3.73 -34.45 21.12
CA GLU A 427 3.01 -35.13 20.02
C GLU A 427 3.44 -34.62 18.62
N MET A 428 3.53 -33.30 18.45
CA MET A 428 3.98 -32.68 17.20
C MET A 428 5.42 -33.08 16.85
N PHE A 429 6.25 -33.24 17.87
CA PHE A 429 7.64 -33.66 17.72
C PHE A 429 7.78 -35.14 17.33
N GLU A 430 6.96 -36.02 17.89
CA GLU A 430 6.91 -37.43 17.49
C GLU A 430 6.48 -37.60 16.02
N TYR A 431 5.46 -36.85 15.59
CA TYR A 431 5.04 -36.81 14.20
C TYR A 431 6.18 -36.36 13.27
N LEU A 432 6.95 -35.35 13.70
CA LEU A 432 8.08 -34.83 12.94
C LEU A 432 9.21 -35.87 12.80
N ILE A 433 9.54 -36.59 13.88
CA ILE A 433 10.51 -37.68 13.82
C ILE A 433 10.03 -38.81 12.91
N PHE A 434 8.75 -39.16 12.99
CA PHE A 434 8.18 -40.21 12.15
C PHE A 434 8.32 -39.86 10.67
N THR A 435 7.90 -38.65 10.27
CA THR A 435 8.00 -38.17 8.88
C THR A 435 9.44 -38.06 8.39
N LEU A 436 10.37 -37.65 9.26
CA LEU A 436 11.81 -37.64 8.97
C LEU A 436 12.36 -39.04 8.67
N LYS A 437 12.12 -40.00 9.57
CA LYS A 437 12.62 -41.38 9.42
C LYS A 437 12.06 -42.04 8.17
N ASP A 438 10.78 -41.81 7.91
CA ASP A 438 10.12 -42.29 6.71
C ASP A 438 10.81 -41.73 5.45
N ALA A 439 11.06 -40.42 5.38
CA ALA A 439 11.81 -39.81 4.29
C ALA A 439 13.22 -40.40 4.13
N GLN A 440 13.99 -40.54 5.22
CA GLN A 440 15.32 -41.15 5.19
C GLN A 440 15.30 -42.57 4.61
N ASN A 441 14.34 -43.40 5.01
CA ASN A 441 14.20 -44.76 4.51
C ASN A 441 13.96 -44.80 3.01
N TYR A 442 13.02 -44.01 2.49
CA TYR A 442 12.76 -43.95 1.05
C TYR A 442 13.95 -43.43 0.26
N ILE A 443 14.65 -42.42 0.79
CA ILE A 443 15.84 -41.85 0.14
C ILE A 443 16.96 -42.90 0.08
N ARG A 444 17.24 -43.62 1.19
CA ARG A 444 18.25 -44.68 1.22
C ARG A 444 17.91 -45.82 0.26
N LEU A 445 16.65 -46.27 0.24
CA LEU A 445 16.18 -47.29 -0.72
C LEU A 445 16.34 -46.89 -2.20
N PHE A 446 16.40 -45.59 -2.50
CA PHE A 446 16.62 -45.09 -3.85
C PHE A 446 18.12 -44.88 -4.17
N ILE A 447 18.92 -44.51 -3.17
CA ILE A 447 20.36 -44.25 -3.32
C ILE A 447 21.18 -45.55 -3.34
N GLU A 448 20.82 -46.51 -2.49
CA GLU A 448 21.40 -47.86 -2.50
C GLU A 448 20.93 -48.63 -3.74
#